data_AF-A0A0G1CRB9-F1
#
_entry.id   AF-A0A0G1CRB9-F1
#
_cell.length_a   1.000
_cell.length_b   1.000
_cell.length_c   1.000
_cell.angle_alpha   90.00
_cell.angle_beta   90.00
_cell.angle_gamma   90.00
#
_symmetry.space_group_name_H-M   'P 1'
#
loop_
_entity.id
_entity.type
_entity.pdbx_description
1 polymer ?
#
loop_
_entity_poly.entity_id
_entity_poly.type
_entity_poly.pdbx_seq_one_letter_code
_entity_poly.pdbx_strand_id
1 'polypeptide(L)'
;MIYLKSGRGIAAESLVRENTALQWLEHKHITVPKVLNYFKDESSGQVYLLLSVIDGLPAQRVTDLSKQEILYLVAKAMQQFHSINFQGSKNLRTLVQDLTHIQAIINLNLIKRSKFQTANNGKTPEEVYVYLLQVKDKFSKDVIVHGDYCLPARNFGKEWTDVFYKYYDQKICVDSQKIKYFQLIDQFGYHLDVEKYRQAIRVSNVWTAPRQLLSSNQTSSK
;
A
#
# COMPACT_ATOMS: atom_id res chain seq x y z
N MET A 1 5.70 22.13 -15.79
CA MET A 1 5.87 20.77 -16.35
C MET A 1 4.73 19.89 -15.84
N ILE A 2 4.27 18.90 -16.61
CA ILE A 2 3.17 17.99 -16.25
C ILE A 2 3.58 16.54 -16.49
N TYR A 3 2.95 15.60 -15.80
CA TYR A 3 3.14 14.16 -15.99
C TYR A 3 1.84 13.49 -16.39
N LEU A 4 1.87 12.63 -17.41
CA LEU A 4 0.75 11.79 -17.82
C LEU A 4 1.07 10.33 -17.49
N LYS A 5 0.20 9.70 -16.70
CA LYS A 5 0.18 8.25 -16.52
C LYS A 5 -0.98 7.65 -17.29
N SER A 6 -0.78 6.50 -17.92
CA SER A 6 -1.84 5.77 -18.60
C SER A 6 -1.71 4.27 -18.41
N GLY A 7 -2.83 3.54 -18.39
CA GLY A 7 -2.84 2.09 -18.26
C GLY A 7 -4.20 1.46 -18.58
N ARG A 8 -4.21 0.14 -18.84
CA ARG A 8 -5.39 -0.72 -19.00
C ARG A 8 -5.37 -1.86 -17.99
N GLY A 9 -6.52 -2.50 -17.76
CA GLY A 9 -6.65 -3.64 -16.84
C GLY A 9 -6.16 -3.28 -15.42
N ILE A 10 -5.27 -4.09 -14.85
CA ILE A 10 -4.72 -3.86 -13.50
C ILE A 10 -4.06 -2.48 -13.37
N ALA A 11 -3.38 -2.00 -14.43
CA ALA A 11 -2.77 -0.67 -14.41
C ALA A 11 -3.83 0.43 -14.37
N ALA A 12 -4.95 0.27 -15.10
CA ALA A 12 -6.08 1.19 -15.02
C ALA A 12 -6.66 1.26 -13.61
N GLU A 13 -6.91 0.10 -12.97
CA GLU A 13 -7.40 0.05 -11.59
C GLU A 13 -6.42 0.72 -10.61
N SER A 14 -5.12 0.53 -10.82
CA SER A 14 -4.08 1.20 -10.04
C SER A 14 -4.16 2.73 -10.18
N LEU A 15 -4.39 3.23 -11.39
CA LEU A 15 -4.55 4.66 -11.65
C LEU A 15 -5.84 5.22 -11.06
N VAL A 16 -6.94 4.46 -11.05
CA VAL A 16 -8.19 4.85 -10.36
C VAL A 16 -7.95 5.01 -8.85
N ARG A 17 -7.23 4.06 -8.25
CA ARG A 17 -6.85 4.13 -6.83
C ARG A 17 -5.92 5.31 -6.55
N GLU A 18 -4.91 5.50 -7.39
CA GLU A 18 -3.97 6.62 -7.27
C GLU A 18 -4.69 7.97 -7.38
N ASN A 19 -5.58 8.15 -8.37
CA ASN A 19 -6.41 9.34 -8.51
C ASN A 19 -7.20 9.62 -7.23
N THR A 20 -7.90 8.61 -6.72
CA THR A 20 -8.70 8.72 -5.49
C THR A 20 -7.84 9.10 -4.28
N ALA A 21 -6.65 8.51 -4.16
CA ALA A 21 -5.72 8.78 -3.06
C ALA A 21 -5.14 10.21 -3.15
N LEU A 22 -4.72 10.65 -4.34
CA LEU A 22 -4.15 11.99 -4.53
C LEU A 22 -5.17 13.09 -4.26
N GLN A 23 -6.40 12.95 -4.77
CA GLN A 23 -7.49 13.89 -4.47
C GLN A 23 -7.79 13.96 -2.97
N TRP A 24 -7.74 12.82 -2.28
CA TRP A 24 -7.95 12.80 -0.84
C TRP A 24 -6.80 13.44 -0.06
N LEU A 25 -5.55 13.19 -0.46
CA LEU A 25 -4.34 13.71 0.19
C LEU A 25 -4.12 15.21 -0.06
N GLU A 26 -4.61 15.77 -1.16
CA GLU A 26 -4.50 17.21 -1.46
C GLU A 26 -5.06 18.09 -0.32
N HIS A 27 -6.05 17.59 0.42
CA HIS A 27 -6.66 18.29 1.54
C HIS A 27 -6.05 17.98 2.92
N LYS A 28 -4.87 17.32 2.96
CA LYS A 28 -4.25 16.81 4.21
C LYS A 28 -2.98 17.52 4.65
N HIS A 29 -2.76 18.75 4.17
CA HIS A 29 -1.59 19.58 4.49
C HIS A 29 -0.25 18.88 4.23
N ILE A 30 -0.20 18.02 3.21
CA ILE A 30 1.03 17.42 2.70
C ILE A 30 1.22 17.77 1.22
N THR A 31 2.47 17.77 0.78
CA THR A 31 2.79 17.99 -0.63
C THR A 31 2.61 16.70 -1.41
N VAL A 32 1.65 16.71 -2.34
CA VAL A 32 1.39 15.63 -3.30
C VAL A 32 1.19 16.23 -4.70
N PRO A 33 1.37 15.45 -5.78
CA PRO A 33 1.04 15.94 -7.12
C PRO A 33 -0.46 16.27 -7.20
N LYS A 34 -0.81 17.42 -7.78
CA LYS A 34 -2.21 17.79 -8.01
C LYS A 34 -2.75 17.00 -9.18
N VAL A 35 -3.98 16.50 -9.05
CA VAL A 35 -4.70 15.91 -10.18
C VAL A 35 -5.23 17.02 -11.07
N LEU A 36 -4.62 17.19 -12.25
CA LEU A 36 -5.03 18.21 -13.22
C LEU A 36 -6.18 17.71 -14.09
N ASN A 37 -6.17 16.43 -14.45
CA ASN A 37 -7.25 15.79 -15.19
C ASN A 37 -7.23 14.27 -14.98
N TYR A 38 -8.40 13.64 -15.08
CA TYR A 38 -8.58 12.19 -15.02
C TYR A 38 -9.62 11.78 -16.06
N PHE A 39 -9.28 10.77 -16.88
CA PHE A 39 -10.18 10.27 -17.91
C PHE A 39 -10.14 8.74 -17.97
N LYS A 40 -11.32 8.12 -18.06
CA LYS A 40 -11.49 6.68 -18.28
C LYS A 40 -12.31 6.48 -19.55
N ASP A 41 -11.69 5.86 -20.54
CA ASP A 41 -12.36 5.43 -21.76
C ASP A 41 -13.04 4.08 -21.50
N GLU A 42 -14.36 4.12 -21.33
CA GLU A 42 -15.17 2.92 -21.04
C GLU A 42 -15.15 1.90 -22.19
N SER A 43 -14.95 2.35 -23.44
CA SER A 43 -14.93 1.45 -24.60
C SER A 43 -13.66 0.59 -24.64
N SER A 44 -12.53 1.17 -24.26
CA SER A 44 -11.22 0.51 -24.34
C SER A 44 -10.67 0.05 -22.99
N GLY A 45 -11.30 0.46 -21.89
CA GLY A 45 -10.84 0.22 -20.52
C GLY A 45 -9.55 0.98 -20.17
N GLN A 46 -9.19 1.99 -20.96
CA GLN A 46 -7.99 2.81 -20.78
C GLN A 46 -8.25 3.91 -19.77
N VAL A 47 -7.32 4.08 -18.84
CA VAL A 47 -7.30 5.19 -17.88
C VAL A 47 -6.11 6.10 -18.16
N TYR A 48 -6.34 7.40 -17.99
CA TYR A 48 -5.37 8.47 -18.07
C TYR A 48 -5.45 9.33 -16.81
N LEU A 49 -4.31 9.63 -16.21
CA LEU A 49 -4.17 10.48 -15.03
C LEU A 49 -3.10 11.53 -15.29
N LEU A 50 -3.53 12.80 -15.36
CA LEU A 50 -2.66 13.94 -15.58
C LEU A 50 -2.36 14.65 -14.27
N LEU A 51 -1.08 14.83 -13.97
CA LEU A 51 -0.59 15.31 -12.69
C LEU A 51 0.29 16.57 -12.84
N SER A 52 0.27 17.44 -11.83
CA SER A 52 1.25 18.50 -11.70
C SER A 52 2.64 17.94 -11.35
N VAL A 53 3.69 18.68 -11.68
CA VAL A 53 5.03 18.44 -11.12
C VAL A 53 5.06 18.79 -9.63
N ILE A 54 5.90 18.10 -8.86
CA ILE A 54 6.42 18.58 -7.57
C ILE A 54 7.84 19.08 -7.84
N ASP A 55 8.11 20.33 -7.50
CA ASP A 55 9.44 20.90 -7.66
C ASP A 55 10.44 20.27 -6.68
N GLY A 56 11.66 20.03 -7.16
CA GLY A 56 12.74 19.43 -6.38
C GLY A 56 13.26 18.13 -6.98
N LEU A 57 14.13 17.46 -6.21
CA LEU A 57 14.77 16.21 -6.61
C LEU A 57 14.28 15.05 -5.73
N PRO A 58 14.16 13.83 -6.28
CA PRO A 58 14.04 12.62 -5.47
C PRO A 58 15.18 12.55 -4.45
N ALA A 59 14.89 12.06 -3.25
CA ALA A 59 15.85 12.07 -2.14
C ALA A 59 17.19 11.38 -2.47
N GLN A 60 17.20 10.36 -3.34
CA GLN A 60 18.42 9.66 -3.76
C GLN A 60 19.30 10.47 -4.74
N ARG A 61 18.76 11.56 -5.30
CA ARG A 61 19.43 12.42 -6.28
C ARG A 61 19.89 13.75 -5.68
N VAL A 62 19.57 14.02 -4.42
CA VAL A 62 20.04 15.22 -3.72
C VAL A 62 21.53 15.04 -3.39
N THR A 63 22.37 15.95 -3.88
CA THR A 63 23.83 15.93 -3.69
C THR A 63 24.33 16.97 -2.70
N ASP A 64 23.56 18.02 -2.48
CA ASP A 64 23.98 19.21 -1.72
C ASP A 64 23.75 19.04 -0.21
N LEU A 65 23.20 17.89 0.22
CA LEU A 65 22.99 17.50 1.60
C LEU A 65 23.70 16.17 1.87
N SER A 66 24.18 15.99 3.09
CA SER A 66 24.67 14.69 3.53
C SER A 66 23.55 13.65 3.58
N LYS A 67 23.90 12.36 3.49
CA LYS A 67 22.94 11.26 3.66
C LYS A 67 22.18 11.35 4.98
N GLN A 68 22.84 11.79 6.07
CA GLN A 68 22.19 11.95 7.37
C GLN A 68 21.11 13.03 7.35
N GLU A 69 21.38 14.18 6.72
CA GLU A 69 20.41 15.26 6.57
C GLU A 69 19.23 14.83 5.69
N ILE A 70 19.49 14.13 4.59
CA ILE A 70 18.44 13.57 3.74
C ILE A 70 17.57 12.59 4.54
N LEU A 71 18.17 11.67 5.29
CA LEU A 71 17.44 10.70 6.10
C LEU A 71 16.63 11.36 7.22
N TYR A 72 17.15 12.44 7.81
CA TYR A 72 16.42 13.25 8.76
C TYR A 72 15.16 13.86 8.12
N LEU A 73 15.28 14.51 6.95
CA LEU A 73 14.15 15.10 6.23
C LEU A 73 13.12 14.03 5.82
N VAL A 74 13.60 12.90 5.32
CA VAL A 74 12.80 11.75 4.90
C VAL A 74 12.05 11.13 6.09
N ALA A 75 12.68 11.03 7.26
CA ALA A 75 12.04 10.61 8.50
C ALA A 75 10.98 11.62 8.98
N LYS A 76 11.25 12.93 8.90
CA LYS A 76 10.28 13.98 9.24
C LYS A 76 9.06 13.96 8.33
N ALA A 77 9.25 13.80 7.02
CA ALA A 77 8.15 13.67 6.07
C ALA A 77 7.26 12.45 6.39
N MET A 78 7.86 11.33 6.79
CA MET A 78 7.10 10.14 7.20
C MET A 78 6.35 10.34 8.53
N GLN A 79 6.96 11.01 9.51
CA GLN A 79 6.27 11.38 10.76
C GLN A 79 5.03 12.24 10.46
N GLN A 80 5.16 13.23 9.58
CA GLN A 80 4.05 14.07 9.15
C GLN A 80 2.97 13.25 8.45
N PHE A 81 3.35 12.39 7.51
CA PHE A 81 2.42 11.53 6.78
C PHE A 81 1.63 10.59 7.72
N HIS A 82 2.30 9.97 8.68
CA HIS A 82 1.66 9.09 9.67
C HIS A 82 0.81 9.85 10.70
N SER A 83 0.97 11.17 10.81
CA SER A 83 0.18 12.03 11.68
C SER A 83 -1.09 12.56 11.02
N ILE A 84 -1.31 12.26 9.73
CA ILE A 84 -2.53 12.66 9.01
C ILE A 84 -3.75 12.00 9.65
N ASN A 85 -4.75 12.81 9.99
CA ASN A 85 -6.04 12.30 10.45
C ASN A 85 -6.83 11.66 9.29
N PHE A 86 -7.10 10.36 9.43
CA PHE A 86 -7.84 9.54 8.48
C PHE A 86 -9.33 9.34 8.83
N GLN A 87 -9.81 9.91 9.93
CA GLN A 87 -11.24 9.89 10.29
C GLN A 87 -12.10 10.35 9.10
N GLY A 88 -13.17 9.59 8.82
CA GLY A 88 -14.09 9.85 7.73
C GLY A 88 -13.61 9.44 6.33
N SER A 89 -12.40 8.87 6.18
CA SER A 89 -11.95 8.38 4.88
C SER A 89 -12.64 7.05 4.51
N LYS A 90 -13.31 7.03 3.36
CA LYS A 90 -14.01 5.83 2.83
C LYS A 90 -13.14 4.97 1.90
N ASN A 91 -11.92 5.41 1.62
CA ASN A 91 -11.10 4.89 0.52
C ASN A 91 -9.75 4.33 0.98
N LEU A 92 -9.55 4.17 2.29
CA LEU A 92 -8.32 3.60 2.82
C LEU A 92 -8.39 2.08 2.81
N ARG A 93 -7.28 1.50 2.34
CA ARG A 93 -6.99 0.08 2.49
C ARG A 93 -6.74 -0.22 3.95
N THR A 94 -7.43 -1.20 4.53
CA THR A 94 -7.27 -1.60 5.93
C THR A 94 -6.67 -2.99 6.06
N LEU A 95 -6.08 -3.29 7.23
CA LEU A 95 -5.57 -4.64 7.53
C LEU A 95 -6.66 -5.71 7.39
N VAL A 96 -7.91 -5.40 7.77
CA VAL A 96 -9.04 -6.32 7.61
C VAL A 96 -9.30 -6.61 6.13
N GLN A 97 -9.29 -5.59 5.28
CA GLN A 97 -9.44 -5.79 3.83
C GLN A 97 -8.29 -6.62 3.25
N ASP A 98 -7.06 -6.44 3.76
CA ASP A 98 -5.90 -7.23 3.34
C ASP A 98 -6.01 -8.69 3.71
N LEU A 99 -6.40 -8.98 4.95
CA LEU A 99 -6.59 -10.35 5.41
C LEU A 99 -7.73 -11.04 4.66
N THR A 100 -8.84 -10.33 4.40
CA THR A 100 -9.95 -10.84 3.57
C THR A 100 -9.48 -11.12 2.14
N HIS A 101 -8.69 -10.23 1.55
CA HIS A 101 -8.13 -10.45 0.21
C HIS A 101 -7.19 -11.66 0.18
N ILE A 102 -6.31 -11.79 1.17
CA ILE A 102 -5.40 -12.93 1.32
C ILE A 102 -6.20 -14.23 1.40
N GLN A 103 -7.26 -14.28 2.21
CA GLN A 103 -8.11 -15.46 2.31
C GLN A 103 -8.72 -15.83 0.95
N ALA A 104 -9.22 -14.85 0.20
CA ALA A 104 -9.82 -15.09 -1.11
C ALA A 104 -8.81 -15.68 -2.11
N ILE A 105 -7.59 -15.13 -2.19
CA ILE A 105 -6.56 -15.63 -3.12
C ILE A 105 -6.02 -17.01 -2.72
N ILE A 106 -6.02 -17.35 -1.43
CA ILE A 106 -5.73 -18.70 -0.93
C ILE A 106 -6.81 -19.67 -1.41
N ASN A 107 -8.07 -19.35 -1.14
CA ASN A 107 -9.22 -20.21 -1.48
C ASN A 107 -9.33 -20.47 -2.99
N LEU A 108 -8.97 -19.49 -3.81
CA LEU A 108 -8.96 -19.60 -5.28
C LEU A 108 -7.67 -20.24 -5.84
N ASN A 109 -6.74 -20.67 -4.97
CA ASN A 109 -5.46 -21.27 -5.34
C ASN A 109 -4.65 -20.39 -6.31
N LEU A 110 -4.62 -19.07 -6.04
CA LEU A 110 -3.98 -18.06 -6.88
C LEU A 110 -2.55 -17.75 -6.46
N ILE A 111 -2.00 -18.48 -5.49
CA ILE A 111 -0.64 -18.28 -4.99
C ILE A 111 0.29 -19.30 -5.63
N LYS A 112 1.47 -18.85 -6.09
CA LYS A 112 2.56 -19.72 -6.55
C LYS A 112 3.16 -20.46 -5.34
N ARG A 113 2.48 -21.52 -4.89
CA ARG A 113 2.71 -22.21 -3.62
C ARG A 113 4.18 -22.59 -3.40
N SER A 114 4.84 -23.19 -4.37
CA SER A 114 6.25 -23.60 -4.23
C SER A 114 7.16 -22.41 -3.93
N LYS A 115 7.01 -21.31 -4.69
CA LYS A 115 7.78 -20.08 -4.45
C LYS A 115 7.46 -19.46 -3.09
N PHE A 116 6.17 -19.44 -2.71
CA PHE A 116 5.75 -18.93 -1.41
C PHE A 116 6.37 -19.73 -0.26
N GLN A 117 6.35 -21.07 -0.33
CA GLN A 117 6.95 -21.93 0.70
C GLN A 117 8.46 -21.72 0.80
N THR A 118 9.17 -21.63 -0.33
CA THR A 118 10.61 -21.31 -0.33
C THR A 118 10.88 -19.98 0.38
N ALA A 119 10.08 -18.95 0.14
CA ALA A 119 10.23 -17.64 0.78
C ALA A 119 9.85 -17.65 2.29
N ASN A 120 9.06 -18.63 2.74
CA ASN A 120 8.49 -18.69 4.09
C ASN A 120 8.96 -19.91 4.90
N ASN A 121 10.17 -20.41 4.62
CA ASN A 121 10.78 -21.54 5.34
C ASN A 121 9.89 -22.80 5.36
N GLY A 122 9.33 -23.17 4.21
CA GLY A 122 8.48 -24.34 4.03
C GLY A 122 7.00 -24.13 4.37
N LYS A 123 6.66 -23.06 5.09
CA LYS A 123 5.27 -22.78 5.49
C LYS A 123 4.36 -22.53 4.30
N THR A 124 3.19 -23.13 4.33
CA THR A 124 2.12 -22.94 3.36
C THR A 124 1.45 -21.57 3.50
N PRO A 125 0.78 -21.07 2.45
CA PRO A 125 -0.04 -19.86 2.53
C PRO A 125 -1.09 -19.91 3.66
N GLU A 126 -1.70 -21.08 3.89
CA GLU A 126 -2.70 -21.28 4.94
C GLU A 126 -2.10 -21.13 6.34
N GLU A 127 -0.96 -21.77 6.60
CA GLU A 127 -0.27 -21.66 7.89
C GLU A 127 0.16 -20.22 8.19
N VAL A 128 0.68 -19.51 7.19
CA VAL A 128 1.03 -18.10 7.34
C VAL A 128 -0.22 -17.25 7.58
N TYR A 129 -1.33 -17.51 6.88
CA TYR A 129 -2.58 -16.79 7.09
C TYR A 129 -3.17 -16.99 8.49
N VAL A 130 -3.16 -18.23 9.00
CA VAL A 130 -3.57 -18.54 10.38
C VAL A 130 -2.71 -17.76 11.38
N TYR A 131 -1.39 -17.74 11.18
CA TYR A 131 -0.49 -16.95 12.01
C TYR A 131 -0.84 -15.45 11.97
N LEU A 132 -1.10 -14.88 10.78
CA LEU A 132 -1.48 -13.48 10.64
C LEU A 132 -2.75 -13.15 11.44
N LEU A 133 -3.77 -14.01 11.37
CA LEU A 133 -5.00 -13.84 12.14
C LEU A 133 -4.78 -13.88 13.66
N GLN A 134 -3.90 -14.76 14.14
CA GLN A 134 -3.62 -14.90 15.58
C GLN A 134 -2.92 -13.69 16.19
N VAL A 135 -2.08 -12.99 15.42
CA VAL A 135 -1.24 -11.91 15.94
C VAL A 135 -1.70 -10.51 15.51
N LYS A 136 -2.76 -10.39 14.70
CA LYS A 136 -3.24 -9.10 14.15
C LYS A 136 -3.45 -8.02 15.20
N ASP A 137 -4.00 -8.38 16.37
CA ASP A 137 -4.35 -7.43 17.43
C ASP A 137 -3.13 -6.91 18.19
N LYS A 138 -1.97 -7.55 18.04
CA LYS A 138 -0.70 -7.05 18.59
C LYS A 138 -0.19 -5.80 17.85
N PHE A 139 -0.63 -5.58 16.62
CA PHE A 139 -0.08 -4.55 15.73
C PHE A 139 -1.11 -3.51 15.28
N SER A 140 -2.30 -3.50 15.86
CA SER A 140 -3.51 -2.75 15.44
C SER A 140 -3.49 -1.24 15.72
N LYS A 141 -2.31 -0.60 15.73
CA LYS A 141 -2.25 0.87 15.75
C LYS A 141 -2.42 1.39 14.33
N ASP A 142 -3.59 1.96 14.07
CA ASP A 142 -3.93 2.52 12.77
C ASP A 142 -3.20 3.83 12.54
N VAL A 143 -2.43 3.86 11.46
CA VAL A 143 -1.82 5.04 10.85
C VAL A 143 -2.01 4.93 9.35
N ILE A 144 -1.99 6.06 8.65
CA ILE A 144 -1.96 6.04 7.19
C ILE A 144 -0.59 5.57 6.75
N VAL A 145 -0.53 4.71 5.75
CA VAL A 145 0.72 4.26 5.14
C VAL A 145 0.70 4.54 3.64
N HIS A 146 1.86 4.84 3.06
CA HIS A 146 2.01 5.04 1.62
C HIS A 146 1.80 3.73 0.83
N GLY A 147 2.11 2.58 1.44
CA GLY A 147 1.96 1.25 0.83
C GLY A 147 3.09 0.82 -0.12
N ASP A 148 3.89 1.76 -0.61
CA ASP A 148 5.13 1.50 -1.36
C ASP A 148 6.23 2.50 -0.99
N TYR A 149 6.36 2.74 0.31
CA TYR A 149 7.47 3.54 0.79
C TYR A 149 8.75 2.70 0.75
N CYS A 150 9.54 2.88 -0.30
CA CYS A 150 10.80 2.18 -0.47
C CYS A 150 11.73 2.46 0.73
N LEU A 151 12.07 1.40 1.47
CA LEU A 151 12.89 1.49 2.67
C LEU A 151 14.23 2.19 2.40
N PRO A 152 14.80 2.87 3.41
CA PRO A 152 16.16 3.43 3.34
C PRO A 152 17.19 2.43 2.83
N ALA A 153 17.05 1.14 3.17
CA ALA A 153 17.94 0.08 2.69
C ALA A 153 18.04 0.01 1.15
N ARG A 154 16.92 0.17 0.43
CA ARG A 154 16.89 0.13 -1.03
C ARG A 154 17.42 1.42 -1.66
N ASN A 155 17.20 2.55 -0.99
CA ASN A 155 17.45 3.89 -1.53
C ASN A 155 18.83 4.45 -1.17
N PHE A 156 19.37 4.08 0.00
CA PHE A 156 20.58 4.68 0.58
C PHE A 156 21.62 3.64 1.03
N GLY A 157 21.22 2.38 1.25
CA GLY A 157 22.06 1.30 1.76
C GLY A 157 21.58 0.77 3.11
N LYS A 158 21.85 -0.51 3.41
CA LYS A 158 21.38 -1.18 4.63
C LYS A 158 21.94 -0.52 5.90
N GLU A 159 23.17 -0.03 5.83
CA GLU A 159 23.89 0.67 6.90
C GLU A 159 23.22 1.98 7.35
N TRP A 160 22.34 2.54 6.51
CA TRP A 160 21.60 3.78 6.79
C TRP A 160 20.23 3.54 7.43
N THR A 161 19.82 2.28 7.59
CA THR A 161 18.50 1.91 8.11
C THR A 161 18.35 2.36 9.58
N ASP A 162 19.35 2.13 10.41
CA ASP A 162 19.31 2.48 11.83
C ASP A 162 19.32 4.00 12.04
N VAL A 163 20.04 4.73 11.17
CA VAL A 163 20.07 6.20 11.16
C VAL A 163 18.69 6.77 10.86
N PHE A 164 17.99 6.23 9.85
CA PHE A 164 16.62 6.64 9.56
C PHE A 164 15.70 6.42 10.78
N TYR A 165 15.76 5.24 11.40
CA TYR A 165 14.90 4.93 12.54
C TYR A 165 15.15 5.83 13.75
N LYS A 166 16.42 6.17 14.02
CA LYS A 166 16.80 7.13 15.05
C LYS A 166 16.12 8.50 14.87
N TYR A 167 16.00 8.97 13.62
CA TYR A 167 15.31 10.23 13.33
C TYR A 167 13.79 10.09 13.30
N TYR A 168 13.29 8.96 12.79
CA TYR A 168 11.87 8.68 12.62
C TYR A 168 11.16 8.46 13.95
N ASP A 169 11.84 7.95 14.98
CA ASP A 169 11.34 8.01 16.34
C ASP A 169 12.50 7.97 17.33
N GLN A 170 12.74 9.12 17.97
CA GLN A 170 13.83 9.33 18.92
C GLN A 170 13.71 8.49 20.19
N LYS A 171 12.55 7.86 20.42
CA LYS A 171 12.27 6.99 21.59
C LYS A 171 12.26 5.49 21.24
N ILE A 172 12.39 5.08 19.98
CA ILE A 172 11.99 3.72 19.56
C ILE A 172 13.13 2.71 19.41
N CYS A 173 12.92 1.61 20.13
CA CYS A 173 13.20 0.24 19.71
C CYS A 173 12.23 -0.14 18.59
N VAL A 174 12.69 -0.13 17.33
CA VAL A 174 11.88 -0.46 16.16
C VAL A 174 11.22 -1.82 16.39
N ASP A 175 9.90 -1.88 16.29
CA ASP A 175 9.18 -3.15 16.42
C ASP A 175 9.44 -4.02 15.18
N SER A 176 10.53 -4.77 15.24
CA SER A 176 10.93 -5.71 14.20
C SER A 176 9.89 -6.81 13.97
N GLN A 177 9.06 -7.13 14.97
CA GLN A 177 7.98 -8.10 14.81
C GLN A 177 6.85 -7.52 13.98
N LYS A 178 6.49 -6.25 14.21
CA LYS A 178 5.54 -5.51 13.37
C LYS A 178 6.01 -5.42 11.93
N ILE A 179 7.29 -5.11 11.70
CA ILE A 179 7.86 -5.07 10.33
C ILE A 179 7.72 -6.45 9.66
N LYS A 180 8.13 -7.52 10.35
CA LYS A 180 8.00 -8.89 9.83
C LYS A 180 6.55 -9.26 9.54
N TYR A 181 5.61 -8.84 10.39
CA TYR A 181 4.19 -9.08 10.19
C TYR A 181 3.68 -8.48 8.86
N PHE A 182 3.96 -7.21 8.59
CA PHE A 182 3.55 -6.59 7.33
C PHE A 182 4.34 -7.12 6.12
N GLN A 183 5.61 -7.48 6.30
CA GLN A 183 6.37 -8.16 5.24
C GLN A 183 5.77 -9.52 4.86
N LEU A 184 5.20 -10.28 5.82
CA LEU A 184 4.49 -11.52 5.55
C LEU A 184 3.20 -11.28 4.76
N ILE A 185 2.48 -10.19 5.03
CA ILE A 185 1.32 -9.76 4.23
C ILE A 185 1.75 -9.49 2.77
N ASP A 186 2.86 -8.78 2.57
CA ASP A 186 3.36 -8.46 1.22
C ASP A 186 3.77 -9.71 0.42
N GLN A 187 4.23 -10.78 1.09
CA GLN A 187 4.58 -12.05 0.42
C GLN A 187 3.43 -12.62 -0.41
N PHE A 188 2.19 -12.42 0.01
CA PHE A 188 1.02 -12.86 -0.74
C PHE A 188 0.88 -12.15 -2.09
N GLY A 189 1.19 -10.86 -2.13
CA GLY A 189 1.25 -10.09 -3.37
C GLY A 189 2.42 -10.51 -4.26
N TYR A 190 3.62 -10.66 -3.69
CA TYR A 190 4.83 -11.04 -4.43
C TYR A 190 4.74 -12.43 -5.08
N HIS A 191 3.99 -13.35 -4.48
CA HIS A 191 3.83 -14.72 -4.95
C HIS A 191 2.51 -14.98 -5.67
N LEU A 192 1.74 -13.94 -5.96
CA LEU A 192 0.50 -14.06 -6.70
C LEU A 192 0.75 -14.59 -8.13
N ASP A 193 -0.09 -15.52 -8.55
CA ASP A 193 -0.23 -15.92 -9.95
C ASP A 193 -1.10 -14.89 -10.67
N VAL A 194 -0.43 -13.86 -11.19
CA VAL A 194 -1.07 -12.72 -11.85
C VAL A 194 -1.96 -13.16 -13.02
N GLU A 195 -1.60 -14.20 -13.76
CA GLU A 195 -2.42 -14.65 -14.90
C GLU A 195 -3.68 -15.37 -14.43
N LYS A 196 -3.56 -16.30 -13.47
CA LYS A 196 -4.75 -16.92 -12.86
C LYS A 196 -5.63 -15.89 -12.15
N TYR A 197 -5.01 -14.94 -11.46
CA TYR A 197 -5.71 -13.86 -10.79
C TYR A 197 -6.51 -13.02 -11.80
N ARG A 198 -5.92 -12.66 -12.94
CA ARG A 198 -6.61 -11.97 -14.03
C ARG A 198 -7.79 -12.75 -14.60
N GLN A 199 -7.67 -14.07 -14.71
CA GLN A 199 -8.76 -14.91 -15.18
C GLN A 199 -9.89 -14.96 -14.14
N ALA A 200 -9.54 -15.13 -12.85
CA ALA A 200 -10.52 -15.16 -11.77
C ALA A 200 -11.33 -13.87 -11.68
N ILE A 201 -10.68 -12.69 -11.71
CA ILE A 201 -11.37 -11.40 -11.66
C ILE A 201 -12.23 -11.11 -12.90
N ARG A 202 -11.92 -11.69 -14.07
CA ARG A 202 -12.74 -11.55 -15.29
C ARG A 202 -14.01 -12.39 -15.25
N VAL A 203 -13.95 -13.55 -14.60
CA VAL A 203 -15.08 -14.49 -14.48
C VAL A 203 -16.01 -14.09 -13.32
N SER A 204 -15.45 -13.54 -12.25
CA SER A 204 -16.23 -12.98 -11.15
C SER A 204 -16.54 -11.51 -11.42
N ASN A 205 -17.78 -11.17 -11.82
CA ASN A 205 -18.32 -9.79 -11.79
C ASN A 205 -18.42 -9.19 -10.35
N VAL A 206 -17.61 -9.68 -9.40
CA VAL A 206 -17.75 -9.47 -7.96
C VAL A 206 -16.63 -8.61 -7.39
N TRP A 207 -15.51 -8.41 -8.10
CA TRP A 207 -14.39 -7.61 -7.59
C TRP A 207 -14.45 -6.15 -8.05
N THR A 208 -15.44 -5.41 -7.54
CA THR A 208 -15.21 -4.00 -7.23
C THR A 208 -14.34 -3.94 -5.97
N ALA A 209 -13.28 -3.14 -5.97
CA ALA A 209 -12.50 -2.82 -4.76
C ALA A 209 -13.46 -2.59 -3.57
N PRO A 210 -13.16 -3.05 -2.36
CA PRO A 210 -14.13 -3.23 -1.27
C PRO A 210 -14.78 -1.90 -0.88
N ARG A 211 -15.86 -1.57 -1.58
CA ARG A 211 -16.69 -0.39 -1.39
C ARG A 211 -18.10 -0.95 -1.58
N GLN A 212 -18.83 -1.11 -0.47
CA GLN A 212 -20.17 -1.71 -0.35
C GLN A 212 -20.20 -3.16 0.15
N LEU A 213 -19.86 -3.37 1.43
CA LEU A 213 -20.47 -4.42 2.26
C LEU A 213 -20.56 -3.90 3.71
N LEU A 214 -21.10 -2.69 3.87
CA LEU A 214 -21.52 -2.12 5.15
C LEU A 214 -22.75 -1.22 4.90
N SER A 215 -23.81 -1.80 4.34
CA SER A 215 -25.13 -1.16 4.29
C SER A 215 -26.23 -2.22 4.22
N SER A 216 -26.22 -3.16 5.17
CA SER A 216 -27.37 -4.02 5.45
C SER A 216 -27.17 -4.65 6.82
N ASN A 217 -27.36 -3.85 7.88
CA ASN A 217 -27.72 -4.32 9.22
C ASN A 217 -28.14 -3.12 10.09
N GLN A 218 -29.17 -2.40 9.64
CA GLN A 218 -30.05 -1.64 10.51
C GLN A 218 -31.44 -1.66 9.88
N THR A 219 -32.29 -2.58 10.36
CA THR A 219 -33.72 -2.40 10.67
C THR A 219 -34.42 -3.77 10.73
N SER A 220 -34.47 -4.35 11.93
CA SER A 220 -35.61 -5.15 12.41
C SER A 220 -35.35 -5.60 13.84
N SER A 221 -35.76 -4.77 14.80
CA SER A 221 -36.37 -5.25 16.04
C SER A 221 -37.00 -4.08 16.80
N LYS A 222 -38.34 -4.02 16.64
CA LYS A 222 -39.36 -3.41 17.50
C LYS A 222 -39.37 -1.89 17.68
#